data_AF-A0A354ITF5-F1
#
_entry.id   AF-A0A354ITF5-F1
#
_cell.length_a   1.000
_cell.length_b   1.000
_cell.length_c   1.000
_cell.angle_alpha   90.00
_cell.angle_beta   90.00
_cell.angle_gamma   90.00
#
_symmetry.space_group_name_H-M   'P 1'
#
loop_
_entity.id
_entity.type
_entity.pdbx_description
1 polymer ?
#
loop_
_entity_poly.entity_id
_entity_poly.type
_entity_poly.pdbx_seq_one_letter_code
_entity_poly.pdbx_strand_id
1 'polypeptide(L)' 'MAHFGVVAPAFYSHYNAMAALGLELAARGHRITFLHQLDAGVYLKDPRLGFHAVGRDTHPAGTLAASI' A
#
# COMPACT_ATOMS: atom_id res chain seq x y z
N MET A 1 -21.13 -0.22 2.43
CA MET A 1 -19.89 -0.01 1.66
C MET A 1 -18.94 0.83 2.50
N ALA A 2 -17.71 0.40 2.74
CA ALA A 2 -16.72 1.12 3.53
C ALA A 2 -15.44 1.38 2.71
N HIS A 3 -14.63 2.34 3.16
CA HIS A 3 -13.32 2.62 2.60
C HIS A 3 -12.27 2.40 3.70
N PHE A 4 -11.41 1.41 3.50
CA PHE A 4 -10.34 1.08 4.44
C PHE A 4 -9.00 1.67 3.98
N GLY A 5 -8.32 2.34 4.91
CA GLY A 5 -6.92 2.73 4.78
C GLY A 5 -6.01 1.65 5.35
N VAL A 6 -4.97 1.28 4.61
CA VAL A 6 -3.96 0.30 5.05
C VAL A 6 -2.62 0.99 5.24
N VAL A 7 -2.02 0.79 6.42
CA VAL A 7 -0.65 1.21 6.75
C VAL A 7 0.10 -0.02 7.22
N ALA A 8 1.26 -0.28 6.63
CA ALA A 8 2.11 -1.42 6.95
C ALA A 8 3.59 -1.08 6.68
N PRO A 9 4.54 -1.74 7.35
CA PRO A 9 5.95 -1.63 7.01
C PRO A 9 6.21 -1.93 5.53
N ALA A 10 7.09 -1.18 4.88
CA ALA A 10 7.39 -1.32 3.45
C ALA A 10 8.34 -2.50 3.17
N PHE A 11 7.92 -3.68 3.59
CA PHE A 11 8.53 -4.96 3.23
C PHE A 11 7.52 -5.79 2.43
N TYR A 12 8.03 -6.54 1.45
CA TYR A 12 7.21 -7.40 0.60
C TYR A 12 6.30 -8.33 1.41
N SER A 13 6.79 -8.94 2.48
CA SER A 13 6.01 -9.86 3.33
C SER A 13 4.78 -9.20 3.96
N HIS A 14 4.92 -7.97 4.45
CA HIS A 14 3.84 -7.23 5.10
C HIS A 14 2.81 -6.76 4.07
N TYR A 15 3.28 -6.22 2.94
CA TYR A 15 2.40 -5.79 1.86
C TYR A 15 1.63 -6.96 1.24
N ASN A 16 2.28 -8.11 1.03
CA ASN A 16 1.62 -9.29 0.49
C ASN A 16 0.53 -9.84 1.42
N ALA A 17 0.81 -9.89 2.73
CA ALA A 17 -0.19 -10.32 3.72
C ALA A 17 -1.40 -9.36 3.77
N MET A 18 -1.15 -8.05 3.80
CA MET A 18 -2.23 -7.06 3.82
C MET A 18 -2.98 -6.99 2.48
N ALA A 19 -2.32 -7.23 1.35
CA ALA A 19 -2.96 -7.31 0.05
C ALA A 19 -3.95 -8.47 0.01
N ALA A 20 -3.58 -9.66 0.49
CA ALA A 20 -4.49 -10.80 0.57
C ALA A 20 -5.76 -10.46 1.36
N LEU A 21 -5.63 -9.84 2.54
CA LEU A 21 -6.77 -9.39 3.32
C LEU A 21 -7.59 -8.30 2.60
N GLY A 22 -6.91 -7.35 1.97
CA GLY A 22 -7.54 -6.28 1.19
C GLY A 22 -8.39 -6.82 0.03
N LEU A 23 -7.92 -7.87 -0.65
CA LEU A 23 -8.65 -8.49 -1.75
C LEU A 23 -9.95 -9.15 -1.28
N GLU A 24 -9.94 -9.78 -0.11
CA GLU A 24 -11.17 -10.34 0.50
C GLU A 24 -12.18 -9.23 0.86
N LEU A 25 -11.70 -8.10 1.37
CA LEU A 25 -12.56 -6.94 1.63
C LEU A 25 -13.07 -6.30 0.33
N ALA A 26 -12.24 -6.22 -0.70
CA ALA A 26 -12.62 -5.72 -2.01
C ALA A 26 -13.69 -6.61 -2.67
N ALA A 27 -13.56 -7.94 -2.56
CA ALA A 27 -14.56 -8.90 -3.04
C ALA A 27 -15.94 -8.73 -2.37
N ARG A 28 -15.97 -8.18 -1.14
CA ARG A 28 -17.20 -7.83 -0.41
C ARG A 28 -17.73 -6.42 -0.74
N GLY A 29 -17.15 -5.77 -1.75
CA GLY A 29 -17.56 -4.45 -2.23
C GLY A 29 -16.99 -3.29 -1.41
N HIS A 30 -15.87 -3.47 -0.72
CA HIS A 30 -15.18 -2.37 -0.02
C HIS A 30 -14.11 -1.74 -0.91
N ARG A 31 -13.82 -0.46 -0.67
CA ARG A 31 -12.67 0.22 -1.28
C ARG A 31 -11.46 0.10 -0.36
N ILE A 32 -10.31 -0.27 -0.89
CA ILE A 32 -9.06 -0.41 -0.14
C ILE A 32 -8.03 0.57 -0.70
N THR A 33 -7.32 1.28 0.17
CA THR A 33 -6.21 2.14 -0.25
C THR A 33 -5.05 2.02 0.74
N PHE A 34 -3.89 1.66 0.23
CA PHE A 34 -2.64 1.66 0.98
C PHE A 34 -2.05 3.06 1.01
N LEU A 35 -1.52 3.47 2.16
CA LEU A 35 -0.89 4.78 2.35
C LEU A 35 0.55 4.61 2.81
N HIS A 36 1.50 5.10 2.02
CA HIS A 36 2.93 5.02 2.35
C HIS A 36 3.78 5.97 1.49
N GLN A 37 5.09 6.04 1.74
CA GLN A 37 6.08 6.64 0.83
C GLN A 37 5.96 6.05 -0.59
N LEU A 38 6.23 6.89 -1.60
CA LEU A 38 6.04 6.56 -3.02
C LEU A 38 6.60 5.20 -3.44
N ASP A 39 7.82 4.89 -3.01
CA ASP A 39 8.55 3.68 -3.41
C ASP A 39 7.86 2.38 -2.98
N ALA A 40 7.10 2.40 -1.89
CA ALA A 40 6.43 1.20 -1.36
C ALA A 40 5.28 0.72 -2.27
N GLY A 41 4.81 1.57 -3.18
CA GLY A 41 3.77 1.21 -4.16
C GLY A 41 4.16 0.04 -5.05
N VAL A 42 5.47 -0.23 -5.23
CA VAL A 42 5.98 -1.35 -6.05
C VAL A 42 5.52 -2.73 -5.55
N TYR A 43 5.15 -2.84 -4.27
CA TYR A 43 4.70 -4.10 -3.68
C TYR A 43 3.23 -4.43 -3.98
N LEU A 44 2.43 -3.47 -4.46
CA LEU A 44 1.02 -3.69 -4.82
C LEU A 44 0.89 -3.98 -6.31
N LYS A 45 0.48 -5.21 -6.63
CA LYS A 45 0.37 -5.70 -8.02
C LYS A 45 -1.07 -5.82 -8.51
N ASP A 46 -2.05 -5.91 -7.60
CA ASP A 46 -3.45 -6.10 -7.97
C ASP A 46 -4.17 -4.75 -8.12
N PRO A 47 -4.77 -4.45 -9.28
CA PRO A 47 -5.41 -3.17 -9.55
C PRO A 47 -6.66 -2.90 -8.70
N ARG A 48 -7.21 -3.91 -8.01
CA ARG A 48 -8.32 -3.72 -7.06
C ARG A 48 -7.88 -3.02 -5.76
N LEU A 49 -6.58 -2.97 -5.49
CA LEU A 49 -6.00 -2.30 -4.33
C LEU A 49 -5.45 -0.93 -4.74
N GLY A 50 -6.01 0.14 -4.17
CA GLY A 50 -5.51 1.48 -4.42
C GLY A 50 -4.22 1.78 -3.64
N PHE A 51 -3.46 2.78 -4.11
CA PHE A 51 -2.29 3.31 -3.43
C PHE A 51 -2.33 4.84 -3.40
N HIS A 52 -2.00 5.44 -2.25
CA HIS A 52 -1.87 6.87 -2.08
C HIS A 52 -0.51 7.19 -1.45
N ALA A 53 0.35 7.84 -2.23
CA ALA A 53 1.68 8.25 -1.76
C ALA A 53 1.57 9.41 -0.76
N VAL A 54 2.26 9.30 0.38
CA VAL A 54 2.38 10.36 1.39
C VAL A 54 3.85 10.75 1.59
N GLY A 55 4.10 11.97 2.09
CA GLY A 55 5.43 12.42 2.49
C GLY A 55 6.40 12.72 1.33
N ARG A 56 5.91 13.05 0.13
CA ARG A 56 6.74 13.29 -1.06
C ARG A 56 7.81 14.37 -0.87
N ASP A 57 7.52 15.40 -0.08
CA ASP A 57 8.45 16.52 0.14
C ASP A 57 9.62 16.14 1.07
N THR A 58 9.40 15.20 2.00
CA THR A 58 10.40 14.75 2.97
C THR A 58 11.06 13.43 2.60
N HIS A 59 10.40 12.62 1.77
CA HIS A 59 10.83 11.30 1.31
C HIS A 59 10.54 11.18 -0.20
N PRO A 60 11.35 11.83 -1.05
CA PRO A 60 11.22 11.71 -2.50
C PRO A 60 11.50 10.28 -2.99
N ALA A 61 11.23 10.02 -4.27
CA ALA A 61 11.48 8.73 -4.88
C ALA A 61 12.93 8.24 -4.65
N GLY A 62 13.09 6.98 -4.28
CA GLY A 62 14.37 6.34 -3.96
C GLY A 62 14.77 6.40 -2.48
N THR A 63 14.06 7.16 -1.64
CA THR A 63 14.37 7.28 -0.19
C THR A 63 14.27 5.93 0.53
N LEU A 64 13.26 5.12 0.19
CA LEU A 64 13.04 3.85 0.87
C LEU A 64 14.14 2.82 0.54
N ALA A 65 14.60 2.80 -0.71
CA ALA A 65 15.66 1.89 -1.14
C ALA A 65 17.00 2.19 -0.44
N ALA A 66 17.22 3.42 0.04
CA ALA A 66 18.40 3.81 0.80
C ALA A 66 18.35 3.42 2.29
N SER A 67 17.23 2.85 2.76
CA SER A 67 16.96 2.56 4.18
C SER A 67 17.03 1.06 4.53
N ILE A 68 17.37 0.20 3.56
CA ILE A 68 17.42 -1.27 3.67
C ILE A 68 18.81 -1.82 3.36
#